data_AF-A0A1D2N4D4-F1
#
_entry.id   AF-A0A1D2N4D4-F1
#
_cell.length_a   1.000
_cell.length_b   1.000
_cell.length_c   1.000
_cell.angle_alpha   90.00
_cell.angle_beta   90.00
_cell.angle_gamma   90.00
#
_symmetry.space_group_name_H-M   'P 1'
#
loop_
_entity.id
_entity.type
_entity.pdbx_description
1 polymer ?
#
loop_
_entity_poly.entity_id
_entity_poly.type
_entity_poly.pdbx_seq_one_letter_code
_entity_poly.pdbx_strand_id
1 'polypeptide(L)'
;MLDNLMEIEIAYELLAQGDKGESGSIDSYYNTLNAEIDILEAHSEEFKIIKKYLMNTHVFKVIRKGENKRYRPFKDLHNRRLLWHGSRITNFAGIVSQGLRIAGGPVSGYMFGKGIYFADMVSKSANYCNTSRDNPTGLLLLCEVALGDMHELKQAKDTISKPPKPNHSVKGLGQTEPDPKETHTFSDGVMVPYGKPVTSKAAQNSALLYNEYIVYDIAQVNIKYLLRVNFKYGGRR
;
A
#
# COMPACT_ATOMS: atom_id res chain seq x y z
N MET A 1 7.03 -16.88 -1.71
CA MET A 1 8.03 -17.40 -0.75
C MET A 1 9.36 -16.68 -0.91
N LEU A 2 9.94 -16.65 -2.11
CA LEU A 2 11.20 -15.95 -2.40
C LEU A 2 11.20 -14.47 -1.98
N ASP A 3 10.15 -13.71 -2.33
CA ASP A 3 10.09 -12.28 -1.94
C ASP A 3 10.13 -12.09 -0.42
N ASN A 4 9.41 -12.93 0.34
CA ASN A 4 9.45 -12.84 1.81
C ASN A 4 10.82 -13.20 2.38
N LEU A 5 11.56 -14.13 1.76
CA LEU A 5 12.91 -14.48 2.21
C LEU A 5 13.87 -13.32 1.99
N MET A 6 13.76 -12.63 0.85
CA MET A 6 14.54 -11.43 0.57
C MET A 6 14.24 -10.31 1.57
N GLU A 7 12.97 -10.13 1.95
CA GLU A 7 12.60 -9.16 2.99
C GLU A 7 13.13 -9.53 4.38
N ILE A 8 13.17 -10.82 4.71
CA ILE A 8 13.76 -11.32 5.97
C ILE A 8 15.26 -11.08 5.97
N GLU A 9 15.97 -11.36 4.88
CA GLU A 9 17.41 -11.09 4.73
C GLU A 9 17.72 -9.61 4.98
N ILE A 10 16.95 -8.71 4.36
CA ILE A 10 17.09 -7.26 4.58
C ILE A 10 16.82 -6.90 6.03
N ALA A 11 15.80 -7.48 6.67
CA ALA A 11 15.55 -7.23 8.08
C ALA A 11 16.76 -7.63 8.96
N TYR A 12 17.42 -8.77 8.65
CA TYR A 12 18.65 -9.18 9.34
C TYR A 12 19.82 -8.23 9.07
N GLU A 13 19.98 -7.73 7.85
CA GLU A 13 21.01 -6.73 7.52
C GLU A 13 20.81 -5.43 8.31
N LEU A 14 19.57 -4.96 8.43
CA LEU A 14 19.22 -3.78 9.22
C LEU A 14 19.50 -3.99 10.71
N LEU A 15 19.16 -5.15 11.26
CA LEU A 15 19.48 -5.51 12.64
C LEU A 15 21.00 -5.48 12.87
N ALA A 16 21.78 -6.11 11.99
CA ALA A 16 23.24 -6.13 12.09
C ALA A 16 23.88 -4.73 11.94
N GLN A 17 23.23 -3.80 11.26
CA GLN A 17 23.65 -2.40 11.21
C GLN A 17 23.33 -1.66 12.51
N GLY A 18 22.13 -1.86 13.07
CA GLY A 18 21.71 -1.28 14.35
C GLY A 18 22.59 -1.74 15.51
N ASP A 19 23.01 -3.00 15.51
CA ASP A 19 23.91 -3.59 16.51
C ASP A 19 25.29 -2.92 16.55
N LYS A 20 25.71 -2.26 15.46
CA LYS A 20 26.99 -1.51 15.36
C LYS A 20 26.88 -0.08 15.91
N GLY A 21 25.68 0.40 16.22
CA GLY A 21 25.44 1.73 16.80
C GLY A 21 25.79 1.81 18.29
N GLU A 22 25.56 2.99 18.90
CA GLU A 22 25.70 3.15 20.35
C GLU A 22 24.69 2.25 21.07
N SER A 23 25.20 1.15 21.63
CA SER A 23 24.54 0.28 22.63
C SER A 23 23.34 -0.57 22.16
N GLY A 24 23.13 -0.82 20.86
CA GLY A 24 22.00 -1.65 20.40
C GLY A 24 20.63 -1.12 20.87
N SER A 25 20.53 0.21 21.03
CA SER A 25 19.30 0.87 21.47
C SER A 25 18.20 0.76 20.40
N ILE A 26 16.94 0.90 20.82
CA ILE A 26 15.80 0.99 19.89
C ILE A 26 16.04 2.09 18.85
N ASP A 27 16.65 3.21 19.26
CA ASP A 27 16.98 4.33 18.37
C ASP A 27 17.98 3.94 17.29
N SER A 28 18.97 3.08 17.61
CA SER A 28 19.92 2.58 16.62
C SER A 28 19.23 1.80 15.51
N TYR A 29 18.30 0.90 15.86
CA TYR A 29 17.50 0.17 14.86
C TYR A 29 16.54 1.10 14.11
N TYR A 30 15.90 2.04 14.80
CA TYR A 30 15.01 3.01 14.18
C TYR A 30 15.75 3.83 13.10
N ASN A 31 16.98 4.27 13.37
CA ASN A 31 17.79 5.01 12.42
C ASN A 31 18.11 4.20 11.15
N THR A 32 18.25 2.87 11.24
CA THR A 32 18.43 2.00 10.05
C THR A 32 17.21 1.97 9.13
N LEU A 33 16.01 2.24 9.67
CA LEU A 33 14.80 2.33 8.86
C LEU A 33 14.80 3.55 7.95
N ASN A 34 15.68 4.53 8.16
CA ASN A 34 15.88 5.65 7.22
C ASN A 34 14.56 6.37 6.86
N ALA A 35 13.67 6.48 7.84
CA ALA A 35 12.35 7.07 7.73
C ALA A 35 11.96 7.70 9.06
N GLU A 36 11.25 8.82 9.00
CA GLU A 36 10.59 9.43 10.16
C GLU A 36 9.20 8.79 10.30
N ILE A 37 8.87 8.29 11.48
CA ILE A 37 7.61 7.61 11.79
C ILE A 37 7.06 8.21 13.08
N ASP A 38 6.01 9.01 12.94
CA ASP A 38 5.39 9.71 14.07
C ASP A 38 3.91 9.37 14.20
N ILE A 39 3.37 9.48 15.40
CA ILE A 39 1.94 9.30 15.63
C ILE A 39 1.18 10.40 14.87
N LEU A 40 0.17 10.01 14.11
CA LEU A 40 -0.70 10.99 13.46
C LEU A 40 -1.68 11.56 14.48
N GLU A 41 -1.59 12.86 14.71
CA GLU A 41 -2.41 13.57 15.70
C GLU A 41 -3.91 13.36 15.48
N ALA A 42 -4.59 12.87 16.53
CA ALA A 42 -5.99 12.45 16.46
C ALA A 42 -6.97 13.59 16.09
N HIS A 43 -6.58 14.84 16.35
CA HIS A 43 -7.39 16.02 16.02
C HIS A 43 -7.15 16.54 14.58
N SER A 44 -6.12 16.05 13.88
CA SER A 44 -5.80 16.46 12.52
C SER A 44 -6.91 16.09 11.53
N GLU A 45 -7.03 16.87 10.46
CA GLU A 45 -7.94 16.55 9.37
C GLU A 45 -7.56 15.22 8.69
N GLU A 46 -6.27 15.01 8.45
CA GLU A 46 -5.71 13.75 7.92
C GLU A 46 -6.23 12.54 8.71
N PHE A 47 -6.13 12.58 10.05
CA PHE A 47 -6.58 11.49 10.91
C PHE A 47 -8.08 11.25 10.81
N LYS A 48 -8.89 12.33 10.79
CA LYS A 48 -10.35 12.21 10.66
C LYS A 48 -10.76 11.56 9.34
N ILE A 49 -10.07 11.87 8.24
CA ILE A 49 -10.32 11.27 6.93
C ILE A 49 -9.89 9.80 6.91
N ILE A 50 -8.70 9.47 7.43
CA ILE A 50 -8.23 8.08 7.50
C ILE A 50 -9.14 7.23 8.38
N LYS A 51 -9.63 7.79 9.49
CA LYS A 51 -10.57 7.10 10.38
C LYS A 51 -11.91 6.78 9.70
N LYS A 52 -12.37 7.62 8.76
CA LYS A 52 -13.52 7.29 7.90
C LYS A 52 -13.20 6.14 6.95
N TYR A 53 -11.97 6.09 6.45
CA TYR A 53 -11.54 5.05 5.51
C TYR A 53 -11.32 3.68 6.17
N LEU A 54 -10.76 3.66 7.38
CA LEU A 54 -10.70 2.51 8.25
C LEU A 54 -10.90 2.97 9.69
N MET A 55 -11.92 2.39 10.36
CA MET A 55 -12.15 2.60 11.78
C MET A 55 -11.01 1.99 12.60
N ASN A 56 -9.97 2.78 12.86
CA ASN A 56 -8.79 2.38 13.63
C ASN A 56 -8.26 3.57 14.47
N THR A 57 -7.44 3.27 15.46
CA THR A 57 -6.92 4.22 16.47
C THR A 57 -5.41 4.40 16.42
N HIS A 58 -4.67 3.55 15.68
CA HIS A 58 -3.19 3.61 15.61
C HIS A 58 -2.75 3.89 14.17
N VAL A 59 -2.59 5.16 13.86
CA VAL A 59 -2.13 5.66 12.56
C VAL A 59 -0.83 6.40 12.78
N PHE A 60 0.20 6.02 12.03
CA PHE A 60 1.50 6.67 12.03
C PHE A 60 1.70 7.36 10.69
N LYS A 61 2.21 8.59 10.70
CA LYS A 61 2.71 9.27 9.52
C LYS A 61 4.12 8.75 9.23
N VAL A 62 4.41 8.47 7.96
CA VAL A 62 5.70 7.95 7.52
C VAL A 62 6.29 8.90 6.50
N ILE A 63 7.54 9.32 6.72
CA ILE A 63 8.31 10.13 5.78
C ILE A 63 9.64 9.42 5.52
N ARG A 64 9.70 8.69 4.40
CA ARG A 64 10.91 7.99 3.98
C ARG A 64 11.95 8.95 3.40
N LYS A 65 13.22 8.76 3.77
CA LYS A 65 14.32 9.58 3.22
C LYS A 65 14.41 9.42 1.71
N GLY A 66 14.39 10.54 1.00
CA GLY A 66 14.52 10.60 -0.46
C GLY A 66 13.25 10.26 -1.26
N GLU A 67 12.20 9.71 -0.63
CA GLU A 67 10.99 9.29 -1.34
C GLU A 67 10.24 10.48 -1.95
N ASN A 68 10.10 11.58 -1.21
CA ASN A 68 9.49 12.81 -1.73
C ASN A 68 10.25 13.39 -2.95
N LYS A 69 11.59 13.27 -2.96
CA LYS A 69 12.41 13.73 -4.10
C LYS A 69 12.16 12.86 -5.33
N ARG A 70 12.09 11.54 -5.14
CA ARG A 70 11.80 10.55 -6.19
C ARG A 70 10.36 10.69 -6.72
N TYR A 71 9.39 10.98 -5.86
CA TYR A 71 7.98 11.16 -6.20
C TYR A 71 7.69 12.50 -6.89
N ARG A 72 8.55 13.51 -6.72
CA ARG A 72 8.35 14.88 -7.24
C ARG A 72 7.90 14.95 -8.71
N PRO A 73 8.46 14.17 -9.66
CA PRO A 73 8.01 14.20 -11.06
C PRO A 73 6.55 13.81 -11.27
N PHE A 74 5.96 13.09 -10.31
CA PHE A 74 4.58 12.58 -10.37
C PHE A 74 3.60 13.41 -9.55
N LYS A 75 4.07 14.46 -8.83
CA LYS A 75 3.18 15.35 -8.08
C LYS A 75 2.17 16.06 -8.98
N ASP A 76 2.59 16.43 -10.19
CA ASP A 76 1.72 17.13 -11.14
C ASP A 76 0.90 16.17 -12.02
N LEU A 77 1.14 14.85 -11.90
CA LEU A 77 0.32 13.85 -12.58
C LEU A 77 -1.09 13.86 -11.98
N HIS A 78 -2.11 13.80 -12.83
CA HIS A 78 -3.51 13.74 -12.41
C HIS A 78 -3.86 12.39 -11.77
N ASN A 79 -5.06 12.31 -11.20
CA ASN A 79 -5.61 11.07 -10.63
C ASN A 79 -4.68 10.42 -9.60
N ARG A 80 -4.25 11.19 -8.59
CA ARG A 80 -3.47 10.67 -7.46
C ARG A 80 -4.43 10.20 -6.37
N ARG A 81 -4.23 8.99 -5.88
CA ARG A 81 -5.13 8.35 -4.91
C ARG A 81 -4.36 7.88 -3.69
N LEU A 82 -4.98 7.99 -2.53
CA LEU A 82 -4.51 7.34 -1.31
C LEU A 82 -5.09 5.92 -1.27
N LEU A 83 -4.24 4.91 -1.45
CA LEU A 83 -4.66 3.51 -1.61
C LEU A 83 -3.97 2.57 -0.62
N TRP A 84 -4.64 1.47 -0.31
CA TRP A 84 -4.18 0.47 0.64
C TRP A 84 -3.16 -0.47 0.03
N HIS A 85 -2.08 -0.74 0.76
CA HIS A 85 -1.15 -1.84 0.49
C HIS A 85 -0.98 -2.69 1.75
N GLY A 86 -1.14 -4.00 1.63
CA GLY A 86 -0.91 -4.95 2.71
C GLY A 86 0.23 -5.89 2.37
N SER A 87 0.98 -6.28 3.41
CA SER A 87 2.10 -7.21 3.30
C SER A 87 2.28 -7.90 4.65
N ARG A 88 3.07 -8.98 4.69
CA ARG A 88 3.40 -9.65 5.94
C ARG A 88 4.18 -8.70 6.85
N ILE A 89 3.96 -8.80 8.16
CA ILE A 89 4.65 -7.95 9.15
C ILE A 89 6.18 -8.01 9.02
N THR A 90 6.72 -9.18 8.68
CA THR A 90 8.16 -9.41 8.43
C THR A 90 8.74 -8.53 7.32
N ASN A 91 7.89 -8.09 6.38
CA ASN A 91 8.34 -7.34 5.22
C ASN A 91 8.41 -5.83 5.48
N PHE A 92 7.83 -5.35 6.58
CA PHE A 92 7.73 -3.91 6.83
C PHE A 92 9.07 -3.25 7.15
N ALA A 93 10.03 -3.96 7.73
CA ALA A 93 11.37 -3.40 7.93
C ALA A 93 12.04 -3.03 6.59
N GLY A 94 11.98 -3.94 5.60
CA GLY A 94 12.46 -3.68 4.24
C GLY A 94 11.65 -2.62 3.50
N ILE A 95 10.31 -2.66 3.60
CA ILE A 95 9.44 -1.66 2.96
C ILE A 95 9.64 -0.25 3.56
N VAL A 96 9.83 -0.12 4.88
CA VAL A 96 10.03 1.17 5.56
C VAL A 96 11.46 1.67 5.44
N SER A 97 12.44 0.82 5.13
CA SER A 97 13.83 1.24 4.83
C SER A 97 14.10 1.53 3.35
N GLN A 98 13.60 0.71 2.43
CA GLN A 98 13.92 0.77 1.00
C GLN A 98 12.74 1.16 0.09
N GLY A 99 11.51 1.06 0.60
CA GLY A 99 10.29 1.42 -0.13
C GLY A 99 9.62 0.20 -0.74
N LEU A 100 8.47 0.40 -1.37
CA LEU A 100 7.82 -0.65 -2.15
C LEU A 100 8.61 -0.90 -3.44
N ARG A 101 8.88 -2.19 -3.72
CA ARG A 101 9.70 -2.65 -4.85
C ARG A 101 8.88 -3.52 -5.79
N ILE A 102 9.31 -3.56 -7.05
CA ILE A 102 8.75 -4.49 -8.04
C ILE A 102 9.54 -5.80 -7.94
N ALA A 103 8.83 -6.92 -7.84
CA ALA A 103 9.45 -8.22 -7.60
C ALA A 103 10.40 -8.66 -8.73
N GLY A 104 11.56 -9.22 -8.34
CA GLY A 104 12.55 -9.77 -9.25
C GLY A 104 12.23 -11.19 -9.77
N GLY A 105 11.47 -11.99 -9.01
CA GLY A 105 11.19 -13.41 -9.26
C GLY A 105 10.24 -13.73 -10.44
N PRO A 106 9.75 -14.97 -10.61
CA PRO A 106 8.83 -15.33 -11.69
C PRO A 106 7.52 -14.52 -11.70
N VAL A 107 6.90 -14.36 -12.87
CA VAL A 107 5.63 -13.59 -13.05
C VAL A 107 4.41 -14.37 -12.52
N SER A 108 4.54 -15.68 -12.30
CA SER A 108 3.46 -16.54 -11.82
C SER A 108 2.88 -16.04 -10.49
N GLY A 109 1.59 -15.71 -10.47
CA GLY A 109 0.87 -15.20 -9.30
C GLY A 109 0.49 -13.72 -9.35
N TYR A 110 0.95 -12.97 -10.35
CA TYR A 110 0.56 -11.56 -10.56
C TYR A 110 -0.52 -11.43 -11.63
N MET A 111 -1.72 -10.94 -11.25
CA MET A 111 -2.86 -10.81 -12.17
C MET A 111 -2.60 -9.91 -13.37
N PHE A 112 -1.75 -8.88 -13.23
CA PHE A 112 -1.44 -7.89 -14.26
C PHE A 112 0.08 -7.72 -14.43
N GLY A 113 0.82 -8.80 -14.24
CA GLY A 113 2.28 -8.83 -14.31
C GLY A 113 2.97 -8.08 -13.18
N LYS A 114 4.28 -7.88 -13.30
CA LYS A 114 5.10 -7.34 -12.21
C LYS A 114 4.89 -5.85 -12.04
N GLY A 115 4.37 -5.45 -10.89
CA GLY A 115 4.18 -4.06 -10.50
C GLY A 115 3.92 -3.97 -9.00
N ILE A 116 3.68 -2.75 -8.51
CA ILE A 116 3.26 -2.52 -7.12
C ILE A 116 1.73 -2.46 -7.11
N TYR A 117 1.13 -3.37 -6.33
CA TYR A 117 -0.32 -3.55 -6.27
C TYR A 117 -0.91 -2.80 -5.08
N PHE A 118 -2.02 -2.12 -5.34
CA PHE A 118 -2.83 -1.41 -4.35
C PHE A 118 -4.30 -1.75 -4.51
N ALA A 119 -5.07 -1.54 -3.45
CA ALA A 119 -6.53 -1.64 -3.48
C ALA A 119 -7.16 -0.38 -2.87
N ASP A 120 -8.36 -0.05 -3.32
CA ASP A 120 -9.21 0.98 -2.71
C ASP A 120 -10.06 0.42 -1.55
N MET A 121 -10.04 -0.90 -1.36
CA MET A 121 -10.73 -1.60 -0.29
C MET A 121 -9.73 -2.17 0.71
N VAL A 122 -9.84 -1.73 1.97
CA VAL A 122 -8.92 -2.15 3.04
C VAL A 122 -8.95 -3.67 3.26
N SER A 123 -10.12 -4.31 3.16
CA SER A 123 -10.29 -5.75 3.36
C SER A 123 -9.48 -6.58 2.35
N LYS A 124 -9.34 -6.10 1.11
CA LYS A 124 -8.54 -6.76 0.10
C LYS A 124 -7.06 -6.72 0.45
N SER A 125 -6.53 -5.54 0.78
CA SER A 125 -5.12 -5.39 1.18
C SER A 125 -4.84 -6.11 2.51
N ALA A 126 -5.78 -6.12 3.44
CA ALA A 126 -5.67 -6.80 4.73
C ALA A 126 -5.43 -8.31 4.61
N ASN A 127 -5.90 -8.97 3.55
CA ASN A 127 -5.63 -10.39 3.31
C ASN A 127 -4.13 -10.69 3.09
N TYR A 128 -3.37 -9.71 2.60
CA TYR A 128 -1.93 -9.85 2.39
C TYR A 128 -1.12 -9.70 3.67
N CYS A 129 -1.73 -9.24 4.78
CA CYS A 129 -1.08 -9.21 6.09
C CYS A 129 -0.78 -10.62 6.62
N ASN A 130 -1.53 -11.63 6.16
CA ASN A 130 -1.34 -13.04 6.50
C ASN A 130 -1.37 -13.29 8.03
N THR A 131 -2.22 -12.55 8.73
CA THR A 131 -2.47 -12.65 10.18
C THR A 131 -3.21 -13.94 10.51
N SER A 132 -3.18 -14.33 11.79
CA SER A 132 -3.88 -15.51 12.30
C SER A 132 -4.55 -15.23 13.65
N ARG A 133 -5.30 -16.20 14.18
CA ARG A 133 -5.88 -16.09 15.54
C ARG A 133 -4.80 -15.92 16.61
N ASP A 134 -3.69 -16.61 16.44
CA ASP A 134 -2.56 -16.60 17.39
C ASP A 134 -1.68 -15.35 17.21
N ASN A 135 -1.63 -14.81 15.98
CA ASN A 135 -0.96 -13.54 15.69
C ASN A 135 -1.90 -12.59 14.91
N PRO A 136 -2.82 -11.91 15.62
CA PRO A 136 -3.85 -11.09 14.98
C PRO A 136 -3.37 -9.67 14.64
N THR A 137 -2.16 -9.29 15.02
CA THR A 137 -1.63 -7.95 14.71
C THR A 137 -1.09 -7.92 13.29
N GLY A 138 -1.64 -7.05 12.46
CA GLY A 138 -1.16 -6.78 11.11
C GLY A 138 -0.77 -5.32 10.93
N LEU A 139 -0.01 -5.07 9.87
CA LEU A 139 0.37 -3.73 9.42
C LEU A 139 -0.20 -3.49 8.02
N LEU A 140 -0.70 -2.28 7.78
CA LEU A 140 -1.20 -1.81 6.49
C LEU A 140 -0.59 -0.45 6.16
N LEU A 141 -0.33 -0.21 4.88
CA LEU A 141 0.08 1.10 4.39
C LEU A 141 -1.07 1.80 3.68
N LEU A 142 -1.10 3.12 3.81
CA LEU A 142 -1.75 4.02 2.86
C LEU A 142 -0.67 4.79 2.11
N CYS A 143 -0.69 4.66 0.79
CA CYS A 143 0.28 5.28 -0.10
C CYS A 143 -0.43 6.27 -1.03
N GLU A 144 0.17 7.44 -1.25
CA GLU A 144 -0.20 8.32 -2.35
C GLU A 144 0.38 7.72 -3.63
N VAL A 145 -0.51 7.27 -4.53
CA VAL A 145 -0.16 6.60 -5.77
C VAL A 145 -0.59 7.49 -6.93
N ALA A 146 0.38 7.87 -7.76
CA ALA A 146 0.13 8.68 -8.95
C ALA A 146 -0.29 7.78 -10.11
N LEU A 147 -1.59 7.69 -10.37
CA LEU A 147 -2.13 6.73 -11.35
C LEU A 147 -2.17 7.30 -12.76
N GLY A 148 -2.39 8.61 -12.93
CA GLY A 148 -2.63 9.22 -14.23
C GLY A 148 -3.76 8.53 -14.98
N ASP A 149 -3.62 8.45 -16.31
CA ASP A 149 -4.50 7.64 -17.16
C ASP A 149 -4.27 6.14 -16.94
N MET A 150 -5.33 5.40 -16.65
CA MET A 150 -5.26 3.98 -16.30
C MET A 150 -5.69 3.11 -17.47
N HIS A 151 -4.95 2.03 -17.72
CA HIS A 151 -5.38 0.96 -18.61
C HIS A 151 -6.30 0.00 -17.85
N GLU A 152 -7.59 0.02 -18.16
CA GLU A 152 -8.59 -0.74 -17.43
C GLU A 152 -8.76 -2.16 -18.00
N LEU A 153 -8.80 -3.16 -17.10
CA LEU A 153 -8.90 -4.57 -17.44
C LEU A 153 -9.92 -5.27 -16.55
N LYS A 154 -10.69 -6.20 -17.13
CA LYS A 154 -11.69 -7.02 -16.43
C LYS A 154 -11.22 -8.45 -16.15
N GLN A 155 -10.13 -8.86 -16.77
CA GLN A 155 -9.58 -10.21 -16.77
C GLN A 155 -8.08 -10.12 -16.55
N ALA A 156 -7.50 -11.15 -15.91
CA ALA A 156 -6.07 -11.22 -15.68
C ALA A 156 -5.30 -11.17 -17.01
N LYS A 157 -4.18 -10.45 -17.01
CA LYS A 157 -3.24 -10.34 -18.11
C LYS A 157 -1.83 -10.21 -17.53
N ASP A 158 -1.28 -11.34 -17.14
CA ASP A 158 0.03 -11.47 -16.48
C ASP A 158 1.22 -11.04 -17.37
N THR A 159 1.03 -10.99 -18.69
CA THR A 159 2.02 -10.54 -19.68
C THR A 159 2.33 -9.04 -19.65
N ILE A 160 1.64 -8.24 -18.83
CA ILE A 160 1.88 -6.80 -18.74
C ILE A 160 3.17 -6.52 -17.98
N SER A 161 4.16 -5.97 -18.68
CA SER A 161 5.41 -5.47 -18.08
C SER A 161 5.41 -3.95 -17.90
N LYS A 162 4.54 -3.25 -18.63
CA LYS A 162 4.31 -1.81 -18.54
C LYS A 162 2.92 -1.47 -19.08
N PRO A 163 2.28 -0.38 -18.64
CA PRO A 163 1.01 0.05 -19.21
C PRO A 163 1.19 0.38 -20.70
N PRO A 164 0.19 0.10 -21.56
CA PRO A 164 0.20 0.56 -22.93
C PRO A 164 0.14 2.09 -22.97
N LYS A 165 0.89 2.73 -23.87
CA LYS A 165 0.76 4.18 -24.08
C LYS A 165 -0.66 4.51 -24.58
N PRO A 166 -1.28 5.61 -24.12
CA PRO A 166 -0.74 6.68 -23.28
C PRO A 166 -0.90 6.47 -21.77
N ASN A 167 -1.28 5.28 -21.30
CA ASN A 167 -1.54 5.04 -19.88
C ASN A 167 -0.27 5.04 -19.02
N HIS A 168 -0.43 5.38 -17.74
CA HIS A 168 0.63 5.46 -16.72
C HIS A 168 0.52 4.34 -15.68
N SER A 169 -0.63 3.68 -15.59
CA SER A 169 -0.90 2.59 -14.65
C SER A 169 -1.95 1.63 -15.21
N VAL A 170 -2.20 0.52 -14.51
CA VAL A 170 -3.26 -0.44 -14.83
C VAL A 170 -4.29 -0.44 -13.71
N LYS A 171 -5.57 -0.56 -14.08
CA LYS A 171 -6.67 -0.77 -13.14
C LYS A 171 -7.38 -2.08 -13.45
N GLY A 172 -7.32 -3.03 -12.53
CA GLY A 172 -8.22 -4.18 -12.52
C GLY A 172 -9.59 -3.73 -12.03
N LEU A 173 -10.63 -3.84 -12.86
CA LEU A 173 -11.99 -3.43 -12.52
C LEU A 173 -12.66 -4.50 -11.67
N GLY A 174 -12.97 -4.21 -10.41
CA GLY A 174 -13.66 -5.12 -9.49
C GLY A 174 -15.17 -4.96 -9.49
N GLN A 175 -15.91 -6.04 -9.26
CA GLN A 175 -17.37 -6.03 -9.14
C GLN A 175 -17.87 -5.14 -8.00
N THR A 176 -17.04 -4.91 -6.97
CA THR A 176 -17.31 -4.00 -5.86
C THR A 176 -16.26 -2.90 -5.78
N GLU A 177 -16.70 -1.65 -5.62
CA GLU A 177 -15.85 -0.47 -5.44
C GLU A 177 -16.41 0.44 -4.33
N PRO A 178 -15.60 1.34 -3.74
CA PRO A 178 -16.13 2.40 -2.87
C PRO A 178 -17.09 3.30 -3.65
N ASP A 179 -18.18 3.76 -3.02
CA ASP A 179 -19.11 4.69 -3.67
C ASP A 179 -18.36 5.92 -4.20
N PRO A 180 -18.30 6.14 -5.52
CA PRO A 180 -17.56 7.24 -6.11
C PRO A 180 -18.11 8.61 -5.70
N LYS A 181 -19.35 8.69 -5.20
CA LYS A 181 -19.93 9.92 -4.65
C LYS A 181 -19.37 10.28 -3.27
N GLU A 182 -18.80 9.31 -2.57
CA GLU A 182 -18.20 9.48 -1.24
C GLU A 182 -16.66 9.41 -1.36
N THR A 183 -16.08 10.46 -1.96
CA THR A 183 -14.64 10.64 -2.07
C THR A 183 -14.25 11.98 -1.47
N HIS A 184 -13.20 12.01 -0.65
CA HIS A 184 -12.57 13.26 -0.22
C HIS A 184 -11.36 13.57 -1.09
N THR A 185 -11.14 14.84 -1.39
CA THR A 185 -9.96 15.31 -2.12
C THR A 185 -9.21 16.28 -1.21
N PHE A 186 -7.97 15.95 -0.87
CA PHE A 186 -7.10 16.85 -0.12
C PHE A 186 -6.80 18.12 -0.94
N SER A 187 -6.32 19.17 -0.29
CA SER A 187 -6.00 20.45 -0.93
C SER A 187 -4.94 20.36 -2.03
N ASP A 188 -4.09 19.33 -1.98
CA ASP A 188 -3.09 19.05 -3.01
C ASP A 188 -3.64 18.21 -4.18
N GLY A 189 -4.90 17.76 -4.14
CA GLY A 189 -5.56 17.00 -5.20
C GLY A 189 -5.53 15.48 -5.00
N VAL A 190 -4.99 14.97 -3.90
CA VAL A 190 -5.01 13.52 -3.61
C VAL A 190 -6.41 13.08 -3.20
N MET A 191 -6.95 12.07 -3.89
CA MET A 191 -8.28 11.52 -3.63
C MET A 191 -8.24 10.35 -2.64
N VAL A 192 -9.18 10.31 -1.70
CA VAL A 192 -9.36 9.23 -0.72
C VAL A 192 -10.75 8.59 -0.91
N PRO A 193 -10.82 7.39 -1.52
CA PRO A 193 -12.09 6.74 -1.81
C PRO A 193 -12.57 5.93 -0.59
N TYR A 194 -13.08 6.63 0.44
CA TYR A 194 -13.58 5.99 1.67
C TYR A 194 -15.04 5.54 1.61
N GLY A 195 -15.71 5.75 0.47
CA GLY A 195 -17.12 5.44 0.29
C GLY A 195 -17.48 4.01 0.65
N LYS A 196 -18.74 3.81 1.05
CA LYS A 196 -19.23 2.45 1.35
C LYS A 196 -19.17 1.57 0.10
N PRO A 197 -19.00 0.24 0.25
CA PRO A 197 -18.92 -0.65 -0.90
C PRO A 197 -20.23 -0.65 -1.71
N VAL A 198 -20.13 -0.47 -3.02
CA VAL A 198 -21.24 -0.53 -3.99
C VAL A 198 -20.86 -1.42 -5.17
N THR A 199 -21.87 -1.93 -5.88
CA THR A 199 -21.65 -2.68 -7.11
C THR A 199 -21.14 -1.77 -8.22
N SER A 200 -20.00 -2.11 -8.81
CA SER A 200 -19.43 -1.38 -9.94
C SER A 200 -20.13 -1.74 -11.24
N LYS A 201 -20.76 -0.75 -11.89
CA LYS A 201 -21.36 -0.94 -13.21
C LYS A 201 -20.31 -1.17 -14.30
N ALA A 202 -19.13 -0.55 -14.17
CA ALA A 202 -18.03 -0.68 -15.12
C ALA A 202 -17.46 -2.11 -15.14
N ALA A 203 -17.53 -2.82 -14.02
CA ALA A 203 -16.96 -4.15 -13.84
C ALA A 203 -17.92 -5.31 -14.17
N GLN A 204 -19.00 -5.08 -14.92
CA GLN A 204 -19.86 -6.16 -15.40
C GLN A 204 -19.02 -7.22 -16.14
N ASN A 205 -19.19 -8.49 -15.76
CA ASN A 205 -18.43 -9.67 -16.23
C ASN A 205 -16.93 -9.64 -15.90
N SER A 206 -16.51 -8.87 -14.90
CA SER A 206 -15.15 -8.94 -14.38
C SER A 206 -14.92 -10.21 -13.57
N ALA A 207 -13.72 -10.79 -13.68
CA ALA A 207 -13.26 -11.87 -12.81
C ALA A 207 -12.79 -11.38 -11.42
N LEU A 208 -12.72 -10.06 -11.20
CA LEU A 208 -12.22 -9.47 -9.97
C LEU A 208 -13.36 -9.08 -9.05
N LEU A 209 -13.24 -9.40 -7.75
CA LEU A 209 -14.20 -8.99 -6.74
C LEU A 209 -14.07 -7.50 -6.37
N TYR A 210 -12.84 -7.00 -6.26
CA TYR A 210 -12.53 -5.61 -5.89
C TYR A 210 -11.46 -5.05 -6.82
N ASN A 211 -11.45 -3.73 -6.96
CA ASN A 211 -10.48 -3.03 -7.80
C ASN A 211 -9.03 -3.36 -7.39
N GLU A 212 -8.14 -3.31 -8.38
CA GLU A 212 -6.69 -3.27 -8.18
C GLU A 212 -6.10 -2.12 -8.96
N TYR A 213 -5.10 -1.47 -8.37
CA TYR A 213 -4.35 -0.40 -9.00
C TYR A 213 -2.88 -0.81 -9.03
N ILE A 214 -2.29 -0.82 -10.21
CA ILE A 214 -0.95 -1.32 -10.43
C ILE A 214 -0.11 -0.25 -11.09
N VAL A 215 1.01 0.09 -10.45
CA VAL A 215 2.03 0.97 -11.02
C VAL A 215 3.29 0.15 -11.32
N TYR A 216 3.97 0.53 -12.40
CA TYR A 216 5.14 -0.19 -12.94
C TYR A 216 6.42 0.63 -12.80
N ASP A 217 6.34 1.80 -12.16
CA ASP A 217 7.47 2.60 -11.71
C ASP A 217 7.35 2.78 -10.19
N ILE A 218 8.42 2.42 -9.48
CA ILE A 218 8.51 2.60 -8.03
C ILE A 218 8.34 4.08 -7.65
N ALA A 219 8.71 5.02 -8.51
CA ALA A 219 8.65 6.45 -8.25
C ALA A 219 7.23 7.03 -8.29
N GLN A 220 6.23 6.28 -8.79
CA GLN A 220 4.81 6.63 -8.74
C GLN A 220 4.18 6.45 -7.35
N VAL A 221 4.96 6.02 -6.35
CA VAL A 221 4.48 5.70 -5.00
C VAL A 221 5.19 6.56 -3.96
N ASN A 222 4.39 7.15 -3.06
CA ASN A 222 4.85 7.81 -1.85
C ASN A 222 4.10 7.24 -0.65
N ILE A 223 4.81 6.57 0.27
CA ILE A 223 4.21 6.01 1.49
C ILE A 223 3.88 7.16 2.42
N LYS A 224 2.63 7.24 2.88
CA LYS A 224 2.17 8.34 3.75
C LYS A 224 1.87 7.90 5.16
N TYR A 225 1.19 6.76 5.30
CA TYR A 225 0.73 6.30 6.59
C TYR A 225 0.96 4.81 6.77
N LEU A 226 1.32 4.44 8.00
CA LEU A 226 1.41 3.08 8.50
C LEU A 226 0.34 2.88 9.57
N LEU A 227 -0.45 1.83 9.44
CA LEU A 227 -1.53 1.53 10.36
C LEU A 227 -1.27 0.19 11.03
N ARG A 228 -1.30 0.18 12.36
CA ARG A 228 -1.31 -1.06 13.15
C ARG A 228 -2.76 -1.49 13.35
N VAL A 229 -3.11 -2.68 12.86
CA VAL A 229 -4.48 -3.20 12.88
C VAL A 229 -4.53 -4.49 13.68
N ASN A 230 -5.58 -4.68 14.48
CA ASN A 230 -5.84 -5.93 15.20
C ASN A 230 -7.02 -6.67 14.55
N PHE A 231 -6.74 -7.82 13.95
CA PHE A 231 -7.72 -8.63 13.23
C PHE A 231 -8.61 -9.41 14.22
N LYS A 232 -9.93 -9.31 14.04
CA LYS A 232 -10.90 -10.01 14.88
C LYS A 232 -11.43 -11.22 14.12
N TYR A 233 -10.96 -12.41 14.49
CA TYR A 233 -11.46 -13.67 13.97
C TYR A 233 -12.65 -14.13 14.83
N GLY A 234 -13.79 -14.44 14.21
CA GLY A 234 -14.93 -15.01 14.93
C GLY A 234 -14.56 -16.34 15.60
N GLY A 235 -15.12 -16.63 16.79
CA GLY A 235 -14.96 -17.92 17.48
C GLY A 235 -15.33 -19.10 16.56
N ARG A 236 -14.70 -20.26 16.74
CA ARG A 236 -15.24 -21.49 16.15
C ARG A 236 -16.59 -21.71 16.83
N ARG A 237 -17.69 -21.72 16.07
CA ARG A 237 -18.89 -22.42 16.52
C ARG A 237 -18.60 -23.91 16.49
#